data_AF-A0A7W6LMB9-F1
#
_entry.id   AF-A0A7W6LMB9-F1
#
_cell.length_a   1.000
_cell.length_b   1.000
_cell.length_c   1.000
_cell.angle_alpha   90.00
_cell.angle_beta   90.00
_cell.angle_gamma   90.00
#
_symmetry.space_group_name_H-M   'P 1'
#
loop_
_entity.id
_entity.type
_entity.pdbx_description
1 polymer ?
#
loop_
_entity_poly.entity_id
_entity_poly.type
_entity_poly.pdbx_seq_one_letter_code
_entity_poly.pdbx_strand_id
1 'polypeptide(L)' 'MLGSEPDPTLAAESCCQLINAYLSDPEHVDWDDVQKALDTALKAFDLPPTFLEDAFQRG' A
#
# COMPACT_ATOMS: atom_id res chain seq x y z
N MET A 1 4.93 11.83 16.93
CA MET A 1 5.02 10.48 17.53
C MET A 1 4.84 9.49 16.38
N LEU A 2 5.93 8.93 15.83
CA LEU A 2 5.83 7.71 15.02
C LEU A 2 5.68 6.58 16.03
N GLY A 3 4.46 6.15 16.33
CA GLY A 3 4.20 5.34 17.51
C GLY A 3 3.14 4.26 17.36
N SER A 4 2.70 3.97 16.14
CA SER A 4 1.90 2.78 15.87
C SER A 4 2.80 1.82 15.11
N GLU A 5 3.23 0.74 15.76
CA GLU A 5 3.79 -0.40 15.04
C GLU A 5 2.75 -0.81 13.99
N PRO A 6 3.11 -0.85 12.70
CA PRO A 6 2.15 -1.21 11.67
C PRO A 6 1.61 -2.60 11.96
N ASP A 7 0.34 -2.84 11.66
CA ASP A 7 -0.21 -4.19 11.76
C ASP A 7 0.62 -5.12 10.86
N PRO A 8 1.37 -6.07 11.45
CA PRO A 8 2.33 -6.87 10.69
C PRO A 8 1.62 -7.81 9.71
N THR A 9 0.34 -8.15 9.96
CA THR A 9 -0.48 -8.98 9.08
C THR A 9 -0.87 -8.19 7.84
N LEU A 10 -1.40 -6.97 8.03
CA LEU A 10 -1.80 -6.12 6.91
C LEU A 10 -0.58 -5.63 6.11
N ALA A 11 0.53 -5.33 6.78
CA ALA A 11 1.77 -4.98 6.09
C ALA A 11 2.29 -6.14 5.24
N ALA A 12 2.31 -7.37 5.78
CA ALA A 12 2.67 -8.55 5.01
C ALA A 12 1.70 -8.80 3.84
N GLU A 13 0.39 -8.62 4.07
CA GLU A 13 -0.64 -8.80 3.04
C GLU A 13 -0.47 -7.80 1.89
N SER A 14 -0.25 -6.52 2.18
CA SER A 14 0.03 -5.50 1.16
C SER A 14 1.24 -5.86 0.29
N CYS A 15 2.32 -6.35 0.91
CA CYS A 15 3.51 -6.81 0.20
C CYS A 15 3.19 -8.04 -0.68
N CYS A 16 2.44 -9.01 -0.17
CA CYS A 16 2.04 -10.19 -0.93
C CYS A 16 1.13 -9.84 -2.12
N GLN A 17 0.17 -8.93 -1.93
CA GLN A 17 -0.72 -8.46 -3.00
C GLN A 17 0.09 -7.77 -4.11
N LEU A 18 1.00 -6.88 -3.74
CA LEU A 18 1.86 -6.19 -4.70
C LEU A 18 2.75 -7.18 -5.45
N ILE A 19 3.43 -8.09 -4.74
CA ILE A 19 4.28 -9.11 -5.34
C ILE A 19 3.48 -9.98 -6.33
N ASN A 20 2.26 -10.41 -5.96
CA ASN A 20 1.43 -11.22 -6.86
C ASN A 20 0.96 -10.46 -8.11
N ALA A 21 0.69 -9.17 -8.00
CA ALA A 21 0.36 -8.32 -9.15
C ALA A 21 1.54 -8.29 -10.14
N TYR A 22 2.75 -8.03 -9.66
CA TYR A 22 3.96 -8.00 -10.49
C TYR A 22 4.44 -9.38 -10.96
N LEU A 23 4.16 -10.45 -10.22
CA LEU A 23 4.48 -11.82 -10.65
C LEU A 23 3.57 -12.32 -11.77
N SER A 24 2.33 -11.82 -11.84
CA SER A 24 1.35 -12.27 -12.84
C SER A 24 1.67 -11.71 -14.23
N ASP A 25 1.85 -10.40 -14.32
CA ASP A 25 2.32 -9.73 -15.53
C ASP A 25 3.05 -8.43 -15.14
N PRO A 26 4.39 -8.43 -15.05
CA PRO A 26 5.13 -7.24 -14.63
C PRO A 26 5.05 -6.07 -15.62
N GLU A 27 4.68 -6.33 -16.88
CA GLU A 27 4.56 -5.30 -17.93
C GLU A 27 3.13 -4.74 -18.02
N HIS A 28 2.12 -5.52 -17.61
CA HIS A 28 0.70 -5.12 -17.58
C HIS A 28 0.10 -5.26 -16.19
N VAL A 29 0.82 -4.77 -15.18
CA VAL A 29 0.28 -4.71 -13.81
C VAL A 29 -1.01 -3.90 -13.80
N ASP A 30 -2.07 -4.52 -13.28
CA ASP A 30 -3.34 -3.85 -13.07
C ASP A 30 -3.20 -2.82 -11.96
N TRP A 31 -3.48 -1.55 -12.29
CA TRP A 31 -3.42 -0.47 -11.32
C TRP A 31 -4.45 -0.66 -10.20
N ASP A 32 -5.57 -1.34 -10.44
CA ASP A 32 -6.54 -1.68 -9.39
C ASP A 32 -5.91 -2.57 -8.31
N ASP A 33 -5.05 -3.53 -8.70
CA ASP A 33 -4.39 -4.42 -7.74
C ASP A 33 -3.29 -3.70 -6.95
N VAL A 34 -2.57 -2.77 -7.59
CA VAL A 34 -1.61 -1.92 -6.88
C VAL A 34 -2.31 -0.97 -5.92
N GLN A 35 -3.47 -0.41 -6.30
CA GLN A 35 -4.28 0.42 -5.40
C GLN A 35 -4.81 -0.38 -4.21
N LYS A 36 -5.22 -1.64 -4.38
CA LYS A 36 -5.62 -2.52 -3.25
C LYS A 36 -4.46 -2.79 -2.30
N ALA A 37 -3.28 -3.08 -2.83
CA ALA A 37 -2.08 -3.29 -2.03
C ALA A 37 -1.73 -2.02 -1.23
N LEU A 38 -1.82 -0.86 -1.88
CA LEU A 38 -1.61 0.44 -1.24
C LEU A 38 -2.64 0.75 -0.15
N ASP A 39 -3.93 0.53 -0.39
CA ASP A 39 -4.99 0.74 0.62
C ASP A 39 -4.77 -0.17 1.85
N THR A 40 -4.37 -1.42 1.62
CA THR A 40 -4.02 -2.36 2.68
C THR A 40 -2.81 -1.87 3.48
N ALA A 41 -1.80 -1.33 2.80
CA ALA A 41 -0.64 -0.72 3.46
C ALA A 41 -1.06 0.51 4.30
N LEU A 42 -1.85 1.43 3.73
CA LEU A 42 -2.32 2.61 4.48
C LEU A 42 -3.11 2.21 5.73
N LYS A 43 -3.96 1.19 5.64
CA LYS A 43 -4.65 0.61 6.80
C LYS A 43 -3.68 0.01 7.83
N ALA A 44 -2.64 -0.71 7.38
CA ALA A 44 -1.64 -1.31 8.26
C ALA A 44 -0.92 -0.24 9.11
N PHE A 45 -0.66 0.92 8.52
CA PHE A 45 0.01 2.04 9.19
C PHE A 45 -0.97 3.03 9.86
N ASP A 46 -2.27 2.74 9.85
CA ASP A 46 -3.35 3.62 10.34
C ASP A 46 -3.27 5.03 9.72
N LEU A 47 -2.99 5.07 8.41
CA LEU A 47 -2.85 6.28 7.62
C LEU A 47 -4.12 6.55 6.82
N PRO A 48 -4.48 7.83 6.63
CA PRO A 48 -5.60 8.18 5.78
C PRO A 48 -5.32 7.80 4.31
N PRO A 49 -6.36 7.47 3.52
CA PRO A 49 -6.20 7.17 2.09
C PRO A 49 -5.59 8.34 1.30
N THR A 50 -5.80 9.57 1.77
CA THR A 50 -5.23 10.80 1.18
C THR A 50 -3.78 11.04 1.56
N PHE A 51 -3.17 10.18 2.38
CA PHE A 51 -1.81 10.39 2.91
C PHE A 51 -0.78 10.64 1.82
N LEU A 52 -0.86 9.89 0.70
CA LEU A 52 0.06 10.07 -0.42
C LEU A 52 -0.22 11.35 -1.22
N GLU A 53 -1.49 11.72 -1.41
CA GLU A 53 -1.88 12.95 -2.10
C GLU A 53 -1.42 14.18 -1.30
N ASP A 54 -1.63 14.16 0.02
CA ASP A 54 -1.17 15.17 0.96
C ASP A 54 0.36 15.24 1.02
N ALA A 55 1.06 14.10 0.91
CA ALA A 55 2.51 14.05 0.84
C ALA A 55 3.04 14.61 -0.49
N PHE A 56 2.36 14.34 -1.62
CA PHE A 56 2.73 14.85 -2.94
C PHE A 56 2.52 16.36 -3.07
N GLN A 57 1.48 16.92 -2.46
CA GLN A 57 1.20 18.36 -2.48
C GLN A 57 2.14 19.18 -1.59
N ARG A 58 2.87 18.54 -0.67
CA ARG A 58 3.87 19.18 0.19
C ARG A 58 5.30 19.10 -0.37
N GLY A 59 5.48 18.50 -1.55
CA GLY A 59 6.76 18.39 -2.27
C GLY A 59 7.11 19.65 -3.05
#